data_AF-A0A518GWM9-F1
#
_entry.id   AF-A0A518GWM9-F1
#
_cell.length_a   1.000
_cell.length_b   1.000
_cell.length_c   1.000
_cell.angle_alpha   90.00
_cell.angle_beta   90.00
_cell.angle_gamma   90.00
#
_symmetry.space_group_name_H-M   'P 1'
#
loop_
_entity.id
_entity.type
_entity.pdbx_description
1 polymer ?
#
loop_
_entity_poly.entity_id
_entity_poly.type
_entity_poly.pdbx_seq_one_letter_code
_entity_poly.pdbx_strand_id
1 'polypeptide(L)'
;MLHAAQSVFGFAFFLLVAGTLVLSLRFSWYVAPAAVRRWAAEEGYRLVSMRSLWLIRLSMSVSNAQNAYRVVVRDEAGATREMIVIVGEFLWPCASVEHCPVRVRRESPAAPGPRKPAMIDPDGP
;
A
#
# COMPACT_ATOMS: atom_id res chain seq x y z
N MET A 1 21.33 -37.36 23.52
CA MET A 1 21.81 -36.11 22.88
C MET A 1 20.95 -35.66 21.69
N LEU A 2 20.30 -36.55 20.92
CA LEU A 2 19.42 -36.16 19.80
C LEU A 2 18.22 -35.25 20.18
N HIS A 3 17.56 -35.51 21.32
CA HIS A 3 16.39 -34.72 21.73
C HIS A 3 16.70 -33.25 22.05
N ALA A 4 17.87 -32.96 22.63
CA ALA A 4 18.26 -31.59 22.97
C ALA A 4 18.55 -30.74 21.72
N ALA A 5 19.18 -31.34 20.70
CA ALA A 5 19.42 -30.66 19.43
C ALA A 5 18.11 -30.30 18.72
N GLN A 6 17.16 -31.23 18.68
CA GLN A 6 15.87 -31.05 18.01
C GLN A 6 15.03 -29.92 18.63
N SER A 7 15.07 -29.76 19.96
CA SER A 7 14.39 -28.65 20.67
C SER A 7 15.01 -27.29 20.37
N VAL A 8 16.34 -27.19 20.28
CA VAL A 8 17.03 -25.92 19.98
C VAL A 8 16.74 -25.47 18.54
N PHE A 9 16.76 -26.39 17.57
CA PHE A 9 16.40 -26.08 16.18
C PHE A 9 14.94 -25.62 16.05
N GLY A 10 14.00 -26.29 16.71
CA GLY A 10 12.58 -25.91 16.70
C GLY A 10 12.35 -24.51 17.28
N PHE A 11 13.01 -24.19 18.40
CA PHE A 11 12.90 -22.87 19.02
C PHE A 11 13.51 -21.76 18.15
N ALA A 12 14.69 -21.99 17.58
CA ALA A 12 15.32 -21.03 16.67
C ALA A 12 14.46 -20.78 15.42
N PHE A 13 13.88 -21.83 14.84
CA PHE A 13 12.96 -21.71 13.71
C PHE A 13 11.70 -20.93 14.09
N PHE A 14 11.10 -21.21 15.25
CA PHE A 14 9.94 -20.47 15.75
C PHE A 14 10.24 -18.98 15.91
N LEU A 15 11.37 -18.62 16.52
CA LEU A 15 11.77 -17.22 16.68
C LEU A 15 12.00 -16.52 15.32
N LEU A 16 12.57 -17.22 14.35
CA LEU A 16 12.76 -16.70 13.00
C LEU A 16 11.41 -16.44 12.29
N VAL A 17 10.48 -17.39 12.38
CA VAL A 17 9.12 -17.23 11.81
C VAL A 17 8.34 -16.12 12.54
N ALA A 18 8.40 -16.06 13.86
CA ALA A 18 7.76 -15.01 14.65
C ALA A 18 8.34 -13.63 14.31
N GLY A 19 9.68 -13.52 14.24
CA GLY A 19 10.37 -12.28 13.88
C GLY A 19 10.00 -11.78 12.48
N THR A 20 9.98 -12.67 11.49
CA THR A 20 9.56 -12.33 10.11
C THR A 20 8.09 -11.91 10.02
N LEU A 21 7.19 -12.55 10.78
CA LEU A 21 5.79 -12.16 10.86
C LEU A 21 5.62 -10.77 11.47
N VAL A 22 6.27 -10.50 12.61
CA VAL A 22 6.22 -9.20 13.28
C VAL A 22 6.75 -8.10 12.36
N LEU A 23 7.85 -8.34 11.65
CA LEU A 23 8.41 -7.38 10.71
C LEU A 23 7.46 -7.11 9.53
N SER A 24 6.81 -8.15 9.01
CA SER A 24 5.84 -8.03 7.91
C SER A 24 4.59 -7.25 8.31
N LEU A 25 4.10 -7.47 9.53
CA LEU A 25 2.98 -6.72 10.11
C LEU A 25 3.37 -5.25 10.33
N ARG A 26 4.53 -5.01 10.94
CA ARG A 26 5.08 -3.66 11.14
C ARG A 26 5.20 -2.92 9.81
N PHE A 27 5.73 -3.59 8.79
CA PHE A 27 5.87 -3.03 7.46
C PHE A 27 4.51 -2.64 6.86
N SER A 28 3.55 -3.55 6.92
CA SER A 28 2.23 -3.37 6.29
C SER A 28 1.35 -2.33 6.99
N TRP A 29 1.45 -2.21 8.31
CA TRP A 29 0.62 -1.28 9.09
C TRP A 29 1.25 0.09 9.30
N TYR A 30 2.58 0.17 9.35
CA TYR A 30 3.27 1.42 9.70
C TYR A 30 4.16 1.93 8.57
N VAL A 31 5.12 1.11 8.12
CA VAL A 31 6.17 1.59 7.21
C VAL A 31 5.60 1.95 5.84
N ALA A 32 4.85 1.03 5.24
CA ALA A 32 4.34 1.23 3.89
C ALA A 32 3.31 2.38 3.80
N PRO A 33 2.31 2.48 4.71
CA PRO A 33 1.41 3.64 4.73
C PRO A 33 2.12 4.97 4.97
N ALA A 34 3.17 5.00 5.80
CA ALA A 34 3.94 6.22 6.04
C ALA A 34 4.74 6.63 4.80
N ALA A 35 5.37 5.68 4.10
CA ALA A 35 6.11 5.94 2.87
C ALA A 35 5.21 6.52 1.76
N VAL A 36 3.98 6.01 1.61
CA VAL A 36 2.99 6.56 0.67
C VAL A 36 2.64 8.02 1.01
N ARG A 37 2.41 8.32 2.29
CA ARG A 37 2.09 9.70 2.73
C ARG A 37 3.27 10.64 2.50
N ARG A 38 4.49 10.18 2.78
CA ARG A 38 5.71 10.95 2.51
C ARG A 38 5.85 11.27 1.04
N TRP A 39 5.74 10.25 0.17
CA TRP A 39 5.78 10.43 -1.27
C TRP A 39 4.72 11.44 -1.74
N ALA A 40 3.47 11.34 -1.26
CA ALA A 40 2.43 12.30 -1.61
C ALA A 40 2.78 13.73 -1.16
N ALA A 41 3.34 13.91 0.03
CA ALA A 41 3.77 15.21 0.52
C ALA A 41 4.95 15.80 -0.27
N GLU A 42 5.94 14.97 -0.65
CA GLU A 42 7.09 15.37 -1.47
C GLU A 42 6.66 15.83 -2.88
N GLU A 43 5.60 15.24 -3.44
CA GLU A 43 5.03 15.60 -4.74
C GLU A 43 4.00 16.76 -4.67
N GLY A 44 3.72 17.32 -3.48
CA GLY A 44 2.69 18.36 -3.30
C GLY A 44 1.25 17.84 -3.44
N TYR A 45 1.04 16.53 -3.35
CA TYR A 45 -0.28 15.91 -3.44
C TYR A 45 -1.01 15.88 -2.10
N ARG A 46 -2.30 16.26 -2.10
CA ARG A 46 -3.19 16.01 -0.97
C ARG A 46 -3.83 14.64 -1.09
N LEU A 47 -3.47 13.73 -0.20
CA LEU A 47 -4.04 12.38 -0.15
C LEU A 47 -5.53 12.43 0.27
N VAL A 48 -6.43 11.98 -0.61
CA VAL A 48 -7.89 11.95 -0.37
C VAL A 48 -8.29 10.59 0.18
N SER A 49 -7.79 9.51 -0.43
CA SER A 49 -8.04 8.15 0.02
C SER A 49 -6.85 7.25 -0.26
N MET A 50 -6.69 6.22 0.56
CA MET A 50 -5.69 5.18 0.39
C MET A 50 -6.31 3.84 0.76
N ARG A 51 -6.35 2.93 -0.22
CA ARG A 51 -6.89 1.59 -0.06
C ARG A 51 -5.81 0.57 -0.36
N SER A 52 -5.56 -0.33 0.58
CA SER A 52 -4.64 -1.44 0.36
C SER A 52 -5.22 -2.41 -0.68
N LEU A 53 -4.41 -2.79 -1.66
CA LEU A 53 -4.75 -3.80 -2.66
C LEU A 53 -4.29 -5.20 -2.22
N TRP A 54 -4.05 -5.42 -0.93
CA TRP A 54 -3.52 -6.66 -0.37
C TRP A 54 -4.32 -7.91 -0.78
N LEU A 55 -5.65 -7.78 -0.96
CA LEU A 55 -6.54 -8.89 -1.34
C LEU A 55 -6.54 -9.25 -2.84
N ILE A 56 -6.02 -8.41 -3.74
CA ILE A 56 -5.99 -8.71 -5.19
C ILE A 56 -4.72 -9.48 -5.59
N ARG A 57 -3.81 -9.71 -4.64
CA ARG A 57 -2.49 -10.35 -4.88
C ARG A 57 -2.55 -11.86 -5.15
N LEU A 58 -3.72 -12.48 -5.11
CA LEU A 58 -3.88 -13.90 -5.48
C LEU A 58 -4.05 -14.12 -6.99
N SER A 59 -4.46 -13.11 -7.77
CA SER A 59 -4.83 -13.31 -9.19
C SER A 59 -3.89 -12.67 -10.21
N MET A 60 -2.97 -11.80 -9.78
CA MET A 60 -1.99 -11.20 -10.67
C MET A 60 -0.60 -11.60 -10.21
N SER A 61 0.18 -12.13 -11.16
CA SER A 61 1.59 -12.52 -11.10
C SER A 61 2.52 -11.34 -10.76
N VAL A 62 2.20 -10.58 -9.71
CA VAL A 62 3.08 -9.62 -9.08
C VAL A 62 3.84 -10.40 -8.02
N SER A 63 4.77 -11.19 -8.54
CA SER A 63 5.98 -11.61 -7.82
C SER A 63 6.41 -10.47 -6.90
N ASN A 64 6.76 -10.82 -5.66
CA ASN A 64 7.41 -10.00 -4.63
C ASN A 64 6.51 -9.35 -3.58
N ALA A 65 7.02 -9.32 -2.35
CA ALA A 65 6.41 -8.82 -1.11
C ALA A 65 6.14 -7.30 -1.05
N GLN A 66 5.74 -6.69 -2.17
CA GLN A 66 5.51 -5.26 -2.35
C GLN A 66 4.09 -4.81 -1.95
N ASN A 67 3.90 -4.05 -0.89
CA ASN A 67 2.54 -3.58 -0.55
C ASN A 67 2.07 -2.57 -1.60
N ALA A 68 0.98 -2.91 -2.32
CA ALA A 68 0.36 -2.04 -3.30
C ALA A 68 -0.83 -1.32 -2.67
N TYR A 69 -0.92 -0.02 -2.91
CA TYR A 69 -2.00 0.85 -2.47
C TYR A 69 -2.57 1.56 -3.67
N ARG A 70 -3.90 1.54 -3.78
CA ARG A 70 -4.64 2.44 -4.64
C ARG A 70 -4.85 3.73 -3.86
N VAL A 71 -4.29 4.83 -4.37
CA VAL A 71 -4.37 6.15 -3.75
C VAL A 71 -5.13 7.08 -4.65
N VAL A 72 -6.02 7.86 -4.06
CA VAL A 72 -6.65 8.99 -4.73
C VAL A 72 -6.02 10.23 -4.15
N VAL A 73 -5.35 11.00 -5.02
CA VAL A 73 -4.67 12.24 -4.66
C VAL A 73 -5.33 13.42 -5.36
N ARG A 74 -5.29 14.59 -4.72
CA ARG A 74 -5.69 15.85 -5.31
C ARG A 74 -4.44 16.70 -5.53
N ASP A 75 -4.24 17.17 -6.75
CA ASP A 75 -3.14 18.09 -7.07
C ASP A 75 -3.46 19.51 -6.62
N GLU A 76 -2.46 20.40 -6.69
CA GLU A 76 -2.61 21.82 -6.34
C GLU A 76 -3.64 22.54 -7.22
N ALA A 77 -3.83 22.08 -8.46
CA ALA A 77 -4.87 22.56 -9.37
C ALA A 77 -6.29 22.05 -9.00
N GLY A 78 -6.41 21.24 -7.96
CA GLY A 78 -7.68 20.68 -7.48
C GLY A 78 -8.17 19.46 -8.26
N ALA A 79 -7.43 18.99 -9.27
CA ALA A 79 -7.78 17.80 -10.03
C ALA A 79 -7.50 16.53 -9.21
N THR A 80 -8.45 15.61 -9.26
CA THR A 80 -8.37 14.34 -8.53
C THR A 80 -7.81 13.28 -9.46
N ARG A 81 -6.77 12.59 -9.01
CA ARG A 81 -6.06 11.54 -9.76
C ARG A 81 -6.02 10.26 -8.95
N GLU A 82 -6.22 9.14 -9.61
CA GLU A 82 -6.06 7.82 -9.01
C GLU A 82 -4.72 7.23 -9.45
N MET A 83 -3.96 6.68 -8.50
CA MET A 83 -2.65 6.10 -8.75
C MET A 83 -2.48 4.80 -7.97
N ILE A 84 -1.69 3.88 -8.51
CA ILE A 84 -1.23 2.71 -7.75
C ILE A 84 0.19 2.98 -7.27
N VAL A 85 0.36 2.99 -5.96
CA VAL A 85 1.64 3.18 -5.30
C VAL A 85 2.08 1.83 -4.74
N ILE A 86 3.25 1.39 -5.16
CA ILE A 86 3.87 0.14 -4.77
C ILE A 86 5.03 0.46 -3.85
N VAL A 87 5.02 -0.11 -2.64
CA VAL A 87 6.04 0.16 -1.62
C VAL A 87 6.78 -1.12 -1.26
N GLY A 88 8.12 -1.07 -1.31
CA GLY A 88 9.01 -2.16 -0.91
C GLY A 88 9.86 -2.77 -2.02
N GLU A 89 10.82 -3.61 -1.64
CA GLU A 89 11.75 -4.31 -2.54
C GLU A 89 11.41 -5.79 -2.76
N PHE A 90 12.10 -6.39 -3.73
CA PHE A 90 11.88 -7.76 -4.24
C PHE A 90 12.06 -8.84 -3.14
N LEU A 91 12.98 -8.65 -2.19
CA LEU A 91 13.41 -9.72 -1.27
C LEU A 91 13.17 -9.45 0.23
N TRP A 92 12.98 -8.20 0.67
CA TRP A 92 12.90 -7.88 2.09
C TRP A 92 11.97 -6.69 2.38
N PRO A 93 11.16 -6.76 3.46
CA PRO A 93 10.42 -5.60 3.94
C PRO A 93 11.42 -4.54 4.42
N CYS A 94 11.24 -3.30 3.97
CA CYS A 94 12.08 -2.18 4.41
C CYS A 94 11.98 -2.01 5.93
N ALA A 95 13.13 -1.93 6.61
CA ALA A 95 13.15 -1.64 8.05
C ALA A 95 12.90 -0.17 8.39
N SER A 96 13.10 0.74 7.43
CA SER A 96 12.95 2.19 7.60
C SER A 96 12.03 2.80 6.54
N VAL A 97 11.25 3.80 6.95
CA VAL A 97 10.36 4.60 6.09
C VAL A 97 11.16 5.48 5.12
N GLU A 98 12.29 6.02 5.59
CA GLU A 98 13.08 7.03 4.86
C GLU A 98 13.73 6.48 3.59
N HIS A 99 14.09 5.20 3.62
CA HIS A 99 14.83 4.53 2.56
C HIS A 99 13.98 3.51 1.79
N CYS A 100 12.67 3.43 2.08
CA CYS A 100 11.84 2.45 1.40
C CYS A 100 11.48 2.93 -0.01
N PRO A 101 11.82 2.17 -1.06
CA PRO A 101 11.51 2.58 -2.42
C PRO A 101 10.00 2.59 -2.64
N VAL A 102 9.55 3.68 -3.25
CA VAL A 102 8.17 3.89 -3.68
C VAL A 102 8.17 3.90 -5.20
N ARG A 103 7.42 2.98 -5.82
CA ARG A 103 7.21 2.93 -7.27
C ARG A 103 5.78 3.31 -7.58
N VAL A 104 5.59 4.31 -8.42
CA VAL A 104 4.27 4.80 -8.80
C VAL A 104 3.92 4.26 -10.18
N ARG A 105 2.79 3.57 -10.28
CA ARG A 105 2.16 3.22 -11.55
C ARG A 105 0.92 4.08 -11.70
N ARG A 106 0.95 5.02 -12.65
CA ARG A 106 -0.23 5.82 -13.00
C ARG A 106 -1.25 4.90 -13.65
N GLU A 107 -2.40 4.69 -13.02
CA GLU A 107 -3.58 4.29 -13.76
C GLU A 107 -4.12 5.55 -14.46
N SER A 108 -4.66 5.37 -15.66
CA SER A 108 -5.20 6.43 -16.52
C SER A 108 -6.10 7.44 -15.78
N PRO A 109 -6.25 8.68 -16.31
CA PRO A 109 -7.03 9.72 -15.66
C PRO A 109 -8.40 9.20 -15.24
N ALA A 110 -8.74 9.46 -13.97
CA ALA A 110 -9.96 9.03 -13.33
C ALA A 110 -11.15 9.24 -14.28
N ALA A 111 -11.93 8.18 -14.51
CA ALA A 111 -13.19 8.29 -15.21
C ALA A 111 -13.99 9.44 -14.57
N PRO A 112 -14.61 10.33 -15.37
CA PRO A 112 -15.39 11.43 -14.83
C PRO A 112 -16.41 10.84 -13.86
N GLY A 113 -16.34 11.27 -12.60
CA GLY A 113 -17.19 10.74 -11.54
C GLY A 113 -18.67 10.79 -11.93
N PRO A 114 -19.54 9.98 -11.31
CA PRO A 114 -20.95 9.98 -11.62
C PRO A 114 -21.46 11.40 -11.47
N ARG A 115 -21.84 12.04 -12.60
CA ARG A 115 -22.65 13.26 -12.55
C ARG A 115 -23.84 12.91 -11.68
N LYS A 116 -24.00 13.59 -10.54
CA LYS A 116 -25.29 13.62 -9.85
C LYS A 116 -26.33 13.89 -10.95
N PRO A 117 -27.33 13.03 -11.16
CA PRO A 117 -28.42 13.39 -12.05
C PRO A 117 -28.95 14.72 -11.53
N ALA A 118 -28.97 15.73 -12.41
CA ALA A 118 -29.59 16.99 -12.10
C ALA A 118 -31.00 16.65 -11.59
N MET A 119 -31.27 17.02 -10.35
CA MET A 119 -32.60 16.95 -9.77
C MET A 119 -33.42 17.89 -10.65
N ILE A 120 -34.22 17.31 -11.55
CA ILE A 120 -35.19 18.06 -12.34
C ILE A 120 -36.18 18.57 -11.29
N ASP A 121 -36.17 19.88 -11.06
CA ASP A 121 -37.18 20.56 -10.25
C ASP A 121 -38.53 20.32 -10.92
N PRO A 122 -39.49 19.62 -10.27
CA PRO A 122 -40.79 19.36 -10.86
C PRO A 122 -41.74 20.59 -10.84
N ASP A 123 -41.32 21.72 -10.25
CA ASP A 123 -42.13 22.93 -10.15
C ASP A 123 -41.44 24.11 -10.85
N GLY A 124 -41.58 24.16 -12.17
CA GLY A 124 -41.38 25.38 -12.97
C GLY A 124 -42.73 25.92 -13.45
N PRO A 125 -42.96 27.24 -13.36
CA PRO A 125 -44.27 27.88 -13.60
C PRO A 125 -44.73 27.86 -15.07
#